data_AF-A0A7X2TQK0-F1
#
_entry.id   AF-A0A7X2TQK0-F1
#
_cell.length_a   1.000
_cell.length_b   1.000
_cell.length_c   1.000
_cell.angle_alpha   90.00
_cell.angle_beta   90.00
_cell.angle_gamma   90.00
#
_symmetry.space_group_name_H-M   'P 1'
#
loop_
_entity.id
_entity.type
_entity.pdbx_description
1 polymer ?
#
loop_
_entity_poly.entity_id
_entity_poly.type
_entity_poly.pdbx_seq_one_letter_code
_entity_poly.pdbx_strand_id
1 'polypeptide(L)' 'MSNEDWIINLENTADEVAGICGSEVVRFILREHGARSIYDLNPGDYEEVFSELYAYIENYD' A
#
# COMPACT_ATOMS: atom_id res chain seq x y z
N MET A 1 -13.26 9.90 -2.92
CA MET A 1 -13.26 8.55 -2.32
C MET A 1 -13.58 8.67 -0.85
N SER A 2 -14.34 7.72 -0.31
CA SER A 2 -14.53 7.52 1.12
C SER A 2 -13.28 6.85 1.73
N ASN A 3 -13.23 6.75 3.07
CA ASN A 3 -12.16 6.00 3.74
C ASN A 3 -12.21 4.51 3.36
N GLU A 4 -13.40 3.93 3.27
CA GLU A 4 -13.59 2.53 2.85
C GLU A 4 -13.09 2.28 1.42
N ASP A 5 -13.36 3.21 0.48
CA ASP A 5 -12.83 3.10 -0.89
C ASP A 5 -11.29 3.09 -0.91
N TRP A 6 -10.66 3.89 -0.04
CA TRP A 6 -9.21 3.93 0.07
C TRP A 6 -8.62 2.65 0.65
N ILE A 7 -9.21 2.12 1.72
CA ILE A 7 -8.76 0.85 2.32
C ILE A 7 -8.84 -0.27 1.28
N ILE A 8 -9.95 -0.37 0.54
CA ILE A 8 -10.11 -1.38 -0.52
C ILE A 8 -9.04 -1.22 -1.60
N ASN A 9 -8.76 0.00 -2.05
CA ASN A 9 -7.72 0.25 -3.05
C ASN A 9 -6.32 -0.13 -2.54
N LEU A 10 -5.99 0.25 -1.31
CA LEU A 10 -4.73 -0.08 -0.68
C LEU A 10 -4.56 -1.59 -0.50
N GLU A 11 -5.61 -2.31 -0.10
CA GLU A 11 -5.57 -3.78 0.04
C GLU A 11 -5.31 -4.45 -1.31
N ASN A 12 -6.05 -4.06 -2.35
CA ASN A 12 -5.88 -4.63 -3.69
C ASN A 12 -4.48 -4.41 -4.24
N THR A 13 -3.95 -3.19 -4.15
CA THR A 13 -2.60 -2.87 -4.66
C THR A 13 -1.52 -3.52 -3.80
N ALA A 14 -1.69 -3.59 -2.49
CA ALA A 14 -0.76 -4.29 -1.60
C ALA A 14 -0.70 -5.79 -1.89
N ASP A 15 -1.84 -6.44 -2.15
CA ASP A 15 -1.88 -7.86 -2.52
C ASP A 15 -1.16 -8.11 -3.85
N GLU A 16 -1.33 -7.23 -4.83
CA GLU A 16 -0.62 -7.30 -6.11
C GLU A 16 0.90 -7.14 -5.94
N VAL A 17 1.35 -6.12 -5.20
CA VAL A 17 2.77 -5.93 -4.87
C VAL A 17 3.32 -7.12 -4.09
N ALA A 18 2.56 -7.68 -3.14
CA ALA A 18 2.98 -8.87 -2.41
C ALA A 18 3.14 -10.09 -3.32
N GLY A 19 2.31 -10.22 -4.36
CA GLY A 19 2.44 -11.26 -5.37
C GLY A 19 3.69 -11.14 -6.24
N ILE A 20 4.09 -9.90 -6.59
CA ILE A 20 5.24 -9.61 -7.45
C ILE A 20 6.56 -9.59 -6.66
N CYS A 21 6.58 -8.82 -5.57
CA CYS A 21 7.78 -8.44 -4.83
C CYS A 21 7.90 -9.12 -3.47
N GLY A 22 6.84 -9.80 -3.00
CA GLY A 22 6.77 -10.42 -1.68
C GLY A 22 6.24 -9.48 -0.59
N SER A 23 5.54 -10.04 0.40
CA SER A 23 4.88 -9.28 1.46
C SER A 23 5.82 -8.50 2.40
N GLU A 24 7.13 -8.74 2.36
CA GLU A 24 8.10 -7.92 3.10
C GLU A 24 8.21 -6.50 2.52
N VAL A 25 8.05 -6.33 1.21
CA VAL A 25 8.08 -5.00 0.55
C VAL A 25 6.89 -4.15 1.00
N VAL A 26 5.69 -4.72 1.00
CA VAL A 26 4.48 -4.05 1.53
C VAL A 26 4.68 -3.63 2.99
N ARG A 27 5.20 -4.54 3.82
CA ARG A 27 5.48 -4.25 5.24
C ARG A 27 6.55 -3.18 5.44
N PHE A 28 7.53 -3.11 4.55
CA PHE A 28 8.54 -2.06 4.57
C PHE A 28 7.90 -0.70 4.29
N ILE A 29 7.12 -0.57 3.21
CA ILE A 29 6.42 0.68 2.85
C ILE A 29 5.53 1.15 4.01
N LEU A 30 4.67 0.27 4.54
CA LEU A 30 3.79 0.63 5.66
C LEU A 30 4.56 1.14 6.89
N ARG A 31 5.74 0.58 7.17
CA ARG A 31 6.57 1.00 8.32
C ARG A 31 7.23 2.36 8.12
N GLU A 32 7.61 2.72 6.89
CA GLU A 32 8.14 4.07 6.59
C GLU A 32 7.07 5.13 6.86
N HIS A 33 5.79 4.77 6.70
CA HIS A 33 4.63 5.58 7.05
C HIS A 33 4.13 5.35 8.49
N GLY A 34 4.93 4.73 9.35
CA GLY A 34 4.63 4.52 10.77
C GLY A 34 3.52 3.50 11.07
N ALA A 35 3.03 2.77 10.07
CA ALA A 35 1.94 1.81 10.19
C ALA A 35 2.44 0.36 10.26
N ARG A 36 1.64 -0.51 10.89
CA ARG A 36 1.91 -1.97 10.92
C ARG A 36 1.01 -2.75 9.96
N SER A 37 -0.09 -2.14 9.55
CA SER A 37 -1.08 -2.64 8.61
C SER A 37 -1.73 -1.45 7.89
N ILE A 38 -2.45 -1.71 6.80
CA ILE A 38 -3.22 -0.70 6.07
C ILE A 38 -4.22 0.02 6.99
N TYR A 39 -4.81 -0.69 7.94
CA TYR A 39 -5.78 -0.15 8.89
C TYR A 39 -5.16 0.77 9.96
N ASP A 40 -3.83 0.74 10.13
CA ASP A 40 -3.11 1.62 11.06
C ASP A 40 -2.61 2.91 10.38
N LEU A 41 -2.76 3.03 9.04
CA LEU A 41 -2.32 4.20 8.30
C LEU A 41 -3.13 5.43 8.71
N ASN A 42 -2.45 6.57 8.81
CA ASN A 42 -3.13 7.85 8.86
C ASN A 42 -3.85 8.08 7.52
N PRO A 43 -5.14 8.44 7.48
CA PRO A 43 -5.84 8.74 6.24
C PRO A 43 -5.18 9.82 5.38
N GLY A 44 -4.35 10.69 5.96
CA GLY A 44 -3.54 11.65 5.22
C GLY A 44 -2.46 11.03 4.33
N ASP A 45 -2.04 9.80 4.62
CA ASP A 45 -0.92 9.11 3.94
C ASP A 45 -1.42 8.14 2.85
N TYR A 46 -2.73 7.93 2.72
CA TYR A 46 -3.30 6.92 1.81
C TYR A 46 -2.89 7.10 0.36
N GLU A 47 -2.91 8.35 -0.16
CA GLU A 47 -2.58 8.63 -1.55
C GLU A 47 -1.10 8.39 -1.84
N GLU A 48 -0.23 8.75 -0.90
CA GLU A 48 1.22 8.56 -1.00
C GLU A 48 1.57 7.07 -0.96
N VAL A 49 1.05 6.34 0.04
CA VAL A 49 1.27 4.89 0.15
C VAL A 49 0.72 4.14 -1.05
N PHE A 50 -0.47 4.52 -1.55
CA PHE A 50 -1.02 3.92 -2.77
C PHE A 50 -0.10 4.14 -3.96
N SER A 51 0.39 5.38 -4.14
CA SER A 51 1.29 5.73 -5.24
C SER A 51 2.61 4.97 -5.17
N GLU A 52 3.18 4.82 -3.96
CA GLU A 52 4.39 4.03 -3.73
C GLU A 52 4.17 2.55 -4.08
N LEU A 53 3.08 1.93 -3.59
CA LEU A 53 2.75 0.56 -3.93
C LEU A 53 2.57 0.39 -5.44
N TYR A 54 1.85 1.31 -6.08
CA TYR A 54 1.60 1.27 -7.52
C TYR A 54 2.91 1.35 -8.34
N ALA A 55 3.88 2.16 -7.90
CA ALA A 55 5.18 2.24 -8.55
C ALA A 55 5.94 0.90 -8.53
N TYR A 56 5.75 0.05 -7.52
CA TYR A 56 6.33 -1.30 -7.55
C TYR A 56 5.66 -2.21 -8.58
N ILE A 57 4.40 -1.99 -8.93
CA ILE A 57 3.73 -2.74 -10.00
C ILE A 57 4.31 -2.31 -11.35
N GLU A 58 4.35 -1.00 -11.62
CA GLU A 58 4.84 -0.48 -12.91
C GLU A 58 6.31 -0.81 -13.22
N ASN A 59 7.15 -0.99 -12.18
CA ASN A 59 8.56 -1.32 -12.38
C ASN A 59 8.83 -2.81 -12.69
N TYR A 60 7.82 -3.67 -12.56
CA TYR A 60 7.95 -5.12 -12.70
C TYR A 60 7.00 -5.75 -13.74
N ASP A 61 6.26 -4.92 -14.47
CA ASP A 61 5.41 -5.26 -15.62
C ASP A 61 6.18 -5.04 -16.95
#